data_AF-A0A4D4KS06-F1
#
_entry.id   AF-A0A4D4KS06-F1
#
_cell.length_a   1.000
_cell.length_b   1.000
_cell.length_c   1.000
_cell.angle_alpha   90.00
_cell.angle_beta   90.00
_cell.angle_gamma   90.00
#
_symmetry.space_group_name_H-M   'P 1'
#
loop_
_entity.id
_entity.type
_entity.pdbx_description
1 polymer ?
#
loop_
_entity_poly.entity_id
_entity_poly.type
_entity_poly.pdbx_seq_one_letter_code
_entity_poly.pdbx_strand_id
1 'polypeptide(L)'
;MWTHDGEVFAEAALPEQQSEAAGRFGIHPALLDAALHASNYCLPGEPGSRMLLPFAWNDIRLHATGATSVRVHARYSEDSGLSVALVDAAGGLVASIGSLILREVDAGQLEALTSTSPNDALWTVTWTEHSATTATDEVPWGTLGMSPPPSLPPKPRPSPVSRRSPRPRTGPP
;
A
#
# COMPACT_ATOMS: atom_id res chain seq x y z
N MET A 1 -22.75 -5.97 17.39
CA MET A 1 -22.95 -4.52 17.62
C MET A 1 -24.24 -4.33 18.39
N TRP A 2 -24.27 -3.37 19.31
CA TRP A 2 -25.48 -2.88 19.96
C TRP A 2 -25.32 -1.37 20.26
N THR A 3 -26.44 -0.70 20.50
CA THR A 3 -26.49 0.74 20.80
C THR A 3 -27.23 1.00 22.10
N HIS A 4 -26.82 2.05 22.81
CA HIS A 4 -27.47 2.48 24.06
C HIS A 4 -27.17 3.95 24.32
N ASP A 5 -28.22 4.72 24.61
CA ASP A 5 -28.12 6.15 24.93
C ASP A 5 -27.29 6.98 23.93
N GLY A 6 -27.39 6.64 22.65
CA GLY A 6 -26.64 7.30 21.57
C GLY A 6 -25.18 6.87 21.44
N GLU A 7 -24.76 5.83 22.17
CA GLU A 7 -23.43 5.23 22.09
C GLU A 7 -23.48 3.89 21.35
N VAL A 8 -22.36 3.53 20.74
CA VAL A 8 -22.18 2.25 20.03
C VAL A 8 -21.18 1.39 20.75
N PHE A 9 -21.53 0.11 20.84
CA PHE A 9 -20.65 -0.95 21.30
C PHE A 9 -20.59 -2.06 20.24
N ALA A 10 -19.40 -2.45 19.81
CA ALA A 10 -19.23 -3.46 18.77
C ALA A 10 -18.02 -4.36 19.04
N GLU A 11 -17.94 -5.47 18.32
CA GLU A 11 -16.73 -6.28 18.23
C GLU A 11 -16.30 -6.30 16.76
N ALA A 12 -15.02 -6.09 16.51
CA ALA A 12 -14.41 -6.13 15.19
C ALA A 12 -13.22 -7.09 15.23
N ALA A 13 -13.05 -7.89 14.17
CA ALA A 13 -11.95 -8.82 14.04
C ALA A 13 -11.42 -8.79 12.60
N LEU A 14 -10.13 -9.02 12.46
CA LEU A 14 -9.52 -9.23 11.15
C LEU A 14 -10.01 -10.54 10.54
N PRO A 15 -10.18 -10.59 9.21
CA PRO A 15 -10.23 -11.85 8.49
C PRO A 15 -8.97 -12.67 8.79
N GLU A 16 -9.12 -14.00 8.89
CA GLU A 16 -8.04 -14.91 9.27
C GLU A 16 -6.78 -14.72 8.42
N GLN A 17 -6.95 -14.47 7.12
CA GLN A 17 -5.86 -14.25 6.16
C GLN A 17 -5.00 -13.02 6.47
N GLN A 18 -5.53 -12.05 7.22
CA GLN A 18 -4.84 -10.82 7.59
C GLN A 18 -4.26 -10.86 9.02
N SER A 19 -4.60 -11.89 9.80
CA SER A 19 -4.15 -12.02 11.20
C SER A 19 -2.63 -12.12 11.31
N GLU A 20 -1.96 -12.84 10.40
CA GLU A 20 -0.50 -12.95 10.40
C GLU A 20 0.22 -11.62 10.13
N ALA A 21 -0.44 -10.72 9.39
CA ALA A 21 0.10 -9.40 9.09
C ALA A 21 -0.15 -8.38 10.21
N ALA A 22 -1.05 -8.68 11.16
CA ALA A 22 -1.45 -7.74 12.22
C ALA A 22 -0.26 -7.21 13.03
N GLY A 23 0.70 -8.08 13.36
CA GLY A 23 1.91 -7.71 14.12
C GLY A 23 2.86 -6.77 13.38
N ARG A 24 2.66 -6.52 12.08
CA ARG A 24 3.46 -5.57 11.28
C ARG A 24 2.97 -4.12 11.43
N PHE A 25 1.82 -3.92 12.07
CA PHE A 25 1.22 -2.61 12.28
C PHE A 25 1.10 -2.31 13.77
N GLY A 26 1.07 -1.02 14.10
CA GLY A 26 0.60 -0.59 15.41
C GLY A 26 -0.83 -1.09 15.64
N ILE A 27 -1.75 -0.70 14.75
CA ILE A 27 -3.07 -1.30 14.59
C ILE A 27 -3.27 -1.62 13.11
N HIS A 28 -3.81 -2.80 12.78
CA HIS A 28 -4.04 -3.15 11.40
C HIS A 28 -5.09 -2.21 10.77
N PRO A 29 -4.83 -1.59 9.59
CA PRO A 29 -5.75 -0.60 8.99
C PRO A 29 -7.17 -1.11 8.81
N ALA A 30 -7.35 -2.35 8.33
CA ALA A 30 -8.68 -2.95 8.19
C ALA A 30 -9.42 -3.17 9.52
N LEU A 31 -8.70 -3.37 10.64
CA LEU A 31 -9.33 -3.51 11.95
C LEU A 31 -9.83 -2.15 12.45
N LEU A 32 -9.01 -1.11 12.27
CA LEU A 32 -9.40 0.26 12.60
C LEU A 32 -10.59 0.71 11.75
N ASP A 33 -10.56 0.44 10.44
CA ASP A 33 -11.64 0.75 9.51
C ASP A 33 -12.96 0.05 9.90
N ALA A 34 -12.91 -1.24 10.21
CA ALA A 34 -14.07 -1.98 10.70
C ALA A 34 -14.64 -1.38 12.01
N ALA A 35 -13.78 -0.88 12.90
CA ALA A 35 -14.22 -0.19 14.11
C ALA A 35 -14.88 1.17 13.80
N LEU A 36 -14.35 1.93 12.84
CA LEU A 36 -14.96 3.19 12.40
C LEU A 36 -16.31 2.94 11.68
N HIS A 37 -16.43 1.89 10.88
CA HIS A 37 -17.72 1.51 10.31
C HIS A 37 -18.79 1.26 11.37
N ALA A 38 -18.41 0.66 12.51
CA ALA A 38 -19.34 0.48 13.62
C ALA A 38 -19.78 1.83 14.22
N SER A 39 -18.87 2.80 14.31
CA SER A 39 -19.16 4.11 14.88
C SER A 39 -20.20 4.94 14.10
N ASN A 40 -20.44 4.64 12.82
CA ASN A 40 -21.46 5.33 12.02
C ASN A 40 -22.88 5.25 12.62
N TYR A 41 -23.14 4.27 13.49
CA TYR A 41 -24.45 4.08 14.13
C TYR A 41 -24.70 5.00 15.33
N CYS A 42 -23.72 5.80 15.77
CA CYS A 42 -23.93 6.86 16.77
C CYS A 42 -23.94 8.27 16.16
N LEU A 43 -23.76 8.40 14.85
CA LEU A 43 -23.77 9.69 14.16
C LEU A 43 -25.20 10.22 13.98
N PRO A 44 -25.38 11.55 13.91
CA PRO A 44 -26.70 12.14 13.71
C PRO A 44 -27.23 11.88 12.29
N GLY A 45 -28.53 11.58 12.20
CA GLY A 45 -29.22 11.28 10.96
C GLY A 45 -29.43 9.79 10.71
N GLU A 46 -30.15 9.45 9.63
CA GLU A 46 -30.37 8.05 9.27
C GLU A 46 -29.08 7.42 8.73
N PRO A 47 -28.72 6.19 9.16
CA PRO A 47 -27.56 5.48 8.63
C PRO A 47 -27.59 5.41 7.10
N GLY A 48 -26.51 5.83 6.45
CA GLY A 48 -26.40 5.83 4.98
C GLY A 48 -27.06 7.03 4.28
N SER A 49 -27.69 7.96 5.02
CA SER A 49 -28.24 9.19 4.43
C SER A 49 -27.17 10.20 4.00
N ARG A 50 -25.98 10.14 4.61
CA ARG A 50 -24.84 11.03 4.33
C ARG A 50 -23.55 10.22 4.24
N MET A 51 -22.68 10.61 3.32
CA MET A 51 -21.32 10.07 3.24
C MET A 51 -20.39 10.92 4.10
N LEU A 52 -20.23 10.52 5.35
CA LEU A 52 -19.33 11.17 6.30
C LEU A 52 -17.97 10.48 6.28
N LEU A 53 -16.90 11.24 6.01
CA LEU A 53 -15.53 10.73 6.02
C LEU A 53 -14.68 11.36 7.12
N PRO A 54 -13.75 10.61 7.74
CA PRO A 54 -12.71 11.15 8.59
C PRO A 54 -11.94 12.29 7.94
N PHE A 55 -11.94 13.48 8.56
CA PHE A 55 -11.22 14.65 8.06
C PHE A 55 -10.08 15.08 8.98
N ALA A 56 -10.32 15.16 10.29
CA ALA A 56 -9.29 15.55 11.26
C ALA A 56 -9.35 14.66 12.49
N TRP A 57 -8.18 14.22 12.95
CA TRP A 57 -8.02 13.32 14.08
C TRP A 57 -7.26 14.03 15.20
N ASN A 58 -7.79 14.00 16.41
CA ASN A 58 -7.22 14.63 17.58
C ASN A 58 -7.10 13.62 18.73
N ASP A 59 -6.05 13.78 19.54
CA ASP A 59 -5.78 12.96 20.72
C ASP A 59 -5.77 11.44 20.46
N ILE A 60 -5.15 11.04 19.34
CA ILE A 60 -4.95 9.63 19.01
C ILE A 60 -3.83 9.07 19.89
N ARG A 61 -4.11 7.95 20.55
CA ARG A 61 -3.09 7.16 21.26
C ARG A 61 -3.24 5.69 20.94
N LEU A 62 -2.10 5.05 20.72
CA LEU A 62 -1.97 3.61 20.63
C LEU A 62 -1.33 3.09 21.91
N HIS A 63 -1.94 2.07 22.50
CA HIS A 63 -1.57 1.52 23.81
C HIS A 63 -1.03 0.08 23.69
N ALA A 64 -1.47 -0.66 22.68
CA ALA A 64 -0.99 -2.01 22.38
C ALA A 64 -0.89 -2.22 20.86
N THR A 65 -0.04 -3.16 20.43
CA THR A 65 0.20 -3.47 19.01
C THR A 65 -0.18 -4.89 18.65
N GLY A 66 -0.45 -5.15 17.37
CA GLY A 66 -0.69 -6.50 16.85
C GLY A 66 -2.06 -7.09 17.22
N ALA A 67 -3.01 -6.26 17.63
CA ALA A 67 -4.39 -6.70 17.88
C ALA A 67 -5.02 -7.27 16.59
N THR A 68 -5.61 -8.45 16.70
CA THR A 68 -6.39 -9.09 15.62
C THR A 68 -7.90 -8.94 15.83
N SER A 69 -8.33 -8.60 17.05
CA SER A 69 -9.70 -8.26 17.38
C SER A 69 -9.77 -7.18 18.46
N VAL A 70 -10.85 -6.40 18.45
CA VAL A 70 -11.14 -5.35 19.43
C VAL A 70 -12.63 -5.27 19.73
N ARG A 71 -12.97 -4.85 20.94
CA ARG A 71 -14.27 -4.29 21.27
C ARG A 71 -14.21 -2.78 21.13
N VAL A 72 -15.22 -2.22 20.49
CA VAL A 72 -15.35 -0.80 20.15
C VAL A 72 -16.35 -0.18 21.11
N HIS A 73 -16.00 0.98 21.65
CA HIS A 73 -16.93 1.92 22.26
C HIS A 73 -16.82 3.25 21.51
N ALA A 74 -17.93 3.75 20.99
CA ALA A 74 -17.95 5.00 20.23
C ALA A 74 -19.11 5.89 20.68
N ARG A 75 -18.85 7.19 20.73
CA ARG A 75 -19.83 8.21 21.12
C ARG A 75 -19.61 9.46 20.30
N TYR A 76 -20.70 10.00 19.76
CA TYR A 76 -20.71 11.29 19.08
C TYR A 76 -21.20 12.42 20.01
N SER A 77 -20.62 13.60 19.84
CA SER A 77 -21.10 14.85 20.43
C SER A 77 -20.93 15.98 19.42
N GLU A 78 -21.88 16.91 19.37
CA GLU A 78 -21.83 18.08 18.49
C GLU A 78 -20.60 18.96 18.78
N ASP A 79 -20.18 19.07 20.05
CA ASP A 79 -19.08 19.94 20.46
C ASP A 79 -17.69 19.36 20.16
N SER A 80 -17.55 18.03 20.22
CA SER A 80 -16.24 17.35 20.18
C SER A 80 -16.09 16.37 19.02
N GLY A 81 -17.13 16.14 18.22
CA GLY A 81 -17.15 15.12 17.19
C GLY A 81 -17.20 13.70 17.75
N LEU A 82 -16.69 12.74 16.98
CA LEU A 82 -16.73 11.32 17.32
C LEU A 82 -15.55 10.93 18.21
N SER A 83 -15.81 10.32 19.35
CA SER A 83 -14.82 9.69 20.22
C SER A 83 -14.89 8.16 20.10
N VAL A 84 -13.72 7.49 20.12
CA VAL A 84 -13.64 6.03 19.97
C VAL A 84 -12.59 5.45 20.91
N ALA A 85 -12.96 4.40 21.64
CA ALA A 85 -12.05 3.56 22.42
C ALA A 85 -12.09 2.11 21.90
N LEU A 86 -10.91 1.52 21.72
CA LEU A 86 -10.74 0.13 21.30
C LEU A 86 -10.08 -0.65 22.43
N VAL A 87 -10.72 -1.72 22.89
CA VAL A 87 -10.19 -2.61 23.94
C VAL A 87 -10.04 -4.03 23.41
N ASP A 88 -9.07 -4.78 23.93
CA ASP A 88 -8.91 -6.19 23.60
C ASP A 88 -9.92 -7.08 24.36
N ALA A 89 -9.85 -8.39 24.14
CA ALA A 89 -10.73 -9.36 24.81
C ALA A 89 -10.50 -9.44 26.33
N ALA A 90 -9.30 -9.11 26.80
CA ALA A 90 -8.92 -9.06 28.22
C ALA A 90 -9.30 -7.74 28.90
N GLY A 91 -9.81 -6.75 28.13
CA GLY A 91 -10.18 -5.42 28.62
C GLY A 91 -9.03 -4.42 28.62
N GLY A 92 -7.87 -4.78 28.07
CA GLY A 92 -6.75 -3.86 27.88
C GLY A 92 -7.07 -2.83 26.78
N LEU A 93 -6.73 -1.57 27.00
CA LEU A 93 -6.89 -0.54 25.98
C LEU A 93 -5.87 -0.78 24.84
N VAL A 94 -6.36 -0.82 23.60
CA VAL A 94 -5.55 -0.99 22.39
C VAL A 94 -5.29 0.35 21.73
N ALA A 95 -6.34 1.15 21.53
CA ALA A 95 -6.24 2.49 20.96
C ALA A 95 -7.36 3.40 21.48
N SER A 96 -7.13 4.70 21.46
CA SER A 96 -8.12 5.72 21.79
C SER A 96 -8.02 6.90 20.83
N ILE A 97 -9.17 7.45 20.43
CA ILE A 97 -9.31 8.65 19.61
C ILE A 97 -10.19 9.61 20.41
N GLY A 98 -9.63 10.72 20.86
CA GLY A 98 -10.36 11.70 21.66
C GLY A 98 -11.39 12.47 20.84
N SER A 99 -11.05 12.84 19.61
CA SER A 99 -11.98 13.52 18.70
C SER A 99 -11.64 13.21 17.24
N LEU A 100 -12.65 12.73 16.52
CA LEU A 100 -12.64 12.51 15.08
C LEU A 100 -13.67 13.43 14.44
N ILE A 101 -13.18 14.41 13.69
CA ILE A 101 -14.02 15.33 12.93
C ILE A 101 -14.33 14.68 11.59
N LEU A 102 -15.63 14.54 11.33
CA LEU A 102 -16.15 13.99 10.09
C LEU A 102 -16.61 15.12 9.18
N ARG A 103 -16.43 14.95 7.87
CA ARG A 103 -16.98 15.86 6.87
C ARG A 103 -17.86 15.10 5.91
N GLU A 104 -18.97 15.74 5.56
CA GLU A 104 -19.84 15.26 4.50
C GLU A 104 -19.16 15.45 3.15
N VAL A 105 -19.24 14.41 2.33
CA VAL A 105 -18.80 14.41 0.93
C VAL A 105 -20.03 14.18 0.07
N ASP A 106 -20.19 15.01 -0.95
CA ASP A 106 -21.23 14.82 -1.94
C ASP A 106 -20.88 13.63 -2.83
N ALA A 107 -21.79 12.65 -2.90
CA ALA A 107 -21.61 11.46 -3.71
C ALA A 107 -21.47 11.83 -5.20
N GLY A 108 -22.15 12.89 -5.67
CA GLY A 108 -22.02 13.37 -7.05
C GLY A 108 -20.62 13.87 -7.39
N GLN A 109 -19.90 14.46 -6.43
CA GLN A 109 -18.50 14.86 -6.61
C GLN A 109 -17.58 13.64 -6.72
N LEU A 110 -17.83 12.58 -5.95
CA LEU A 110 -17.04 11.36 -6.03
C LEU A 110 -17.34 10.57 -7.30
N GLU A 111 -18.62 10.47 -7.68
CA GLU A 111 -19.04 9.86 -8.94
C GLU A 111 -18.50 10.61 -10.16
N ALA A 112 -18.37 11.93 -10.12
CA ALA A 112 -17.70 12.67 -11.20
C ALA A 112 -16.21 12.31 -11.36
N LEU A 113 -15.55 11.86 -10.28
CA LEU A 113 -14.17 11.37 -10.32
C LEU A 113 -14.07 9.94 -10.88
N THR A 114 -15.10 9.11 -10.71
CA THR A 114 -15.07 7.66 -11.06
C THR A 114 -15.90 7.28 -12.28
N SER A 115 -16.94 8.05 -12.60
CA SER A 115 -17.63 7.97 -13.89
C SER A 115 -16.60 8.33 -14.94
N THR A 116 -16.63 7.62 -16.07
CA THR A 116 -15.77 7.79 -17.25
C THR A 116 -15.67 9.27 -17.65
N SER A 117 -14.84 10.00 -16.92
CA SER A 117 -14.35 11.30 -17.27
C SER A 117 -13.56 11.09 -18.57
N PRO A 118 -13.32 12.14 -19.38
CA PRO A 118 -12.31 12.07 -20.43
C PRO A 118 -10.90 11.63 -19.93
N ASN A 119 -10.69 11.50 -18.62
CA ASN A 119 -9.51 10.91 -17.97
C ASN A 119 -9.46 9.37 -17.88
N ASP A 120 -10.56 8.66 -18.17
CA ASP A 120 -10.58 7.20 -18.34
C ASP A 120 -10.12 6.80 -19.78
N ALA A 121 -9.57 7.77 -20.50
CA ALA A 121 -8.81 7.52 -21.71
C ALA A 121 -7.52 6.76 -21.38
N LEU A 122 -7.20 5.75 -22.19
CA LEU A 122 -5.89 5.11 -22.17
C LEU A 122 -4.83 6.15 -22.55
N TRP A 123 -4.02 6.56 -21.58
CA TRP A 123 -2.87 7.42 -21.82
C TRP A 123 -1.72 6.58 -22.37
N THR A 124 -1.18 6.97 -23.52
CA THR A 124 0.07 6.39 -24.05
C THR A 124 1.24 7.29 -23.72
N VAL A 125 2.31 6.70 -23.17
CA VAL A 125 3.55 7.44 -22.96
C VAL A 125 4.23 7.61 -24.32
N THR A 126 4.22 8.84 -24.83
CA THR A 126 5.00 9.21 -26.01
C THR A 126 6.22 10.01 -25.55
N TRP A 127 7.40 9.44 -25.73
CA TRP A 127 8.65 10.15 -25.51
C TRP A 127 8.99 10.97 -26.77
N THR A 128 9.12 12.28 -26.63
CA THR A 128 9.67 13.14 -27.68
C THR A 128 11.13 13.40 -27.38
N GLU A 129 12.02 13.02 -28.31
CA GLU A 129 13.43 13.37 -28.19
C GLU A 129 13.59 14.88 -28.33
N HIS A 130 14.16 15.50 -27.29
CA HIS A 130 14.64 16.87 -27.35
C HIS A 130 16.15 16.83 -27.51
N SER A 131 16.70 17.71 -28.36
CA SER A 131 18.15 17.89 -28.46
C SER A 131 18.70 18.22 -27.08
N ALA A 132 19.50 17.32 -26.53
CA ALA A 132 20.23 17.61 -25.31
C ALA A 132 21.14 18.81 -25.57
N THR A 133 21.03 19.85 -24.73
CA THR A 133 22.15 20.78 -24.62
C THR A 133 23.31 19.98 -24.05
N THR A 134 24.41 19.92 -24.79
CA THR A 134 25.64 19.25 -24.36
C THR A 134 26.11 19.93 -23.06
N ALA A 135 25.73 19.37 -21.92
CA ALA A 135 26.44 19.63 -20.68
C ALA A 135 27.78 18.90 -20.79
N THR A 136 28.87 19.67 -20.80
CA THR A 136 30.25 19.17 -20.97
C THR A 136 30.75 18.34 -19.78
N ASP A 137 30.01 18.26 -18.67
CA ASP A 137 30.36 17.39 -17.56
C ASP A 137 29.72 16.02 -17.72
N GLU A 138 30.42 15.14 -18.45
CA GLU A 138 30.20 13.70 -18.41
C GLU A 138 30.47 13.22 -16.98
N VAL A 139 29.42 13.02 -16.19
CA VAL A 139 29.55 12.45 -14.84
C VAL A 139 29.88 10.95 -15.01
N PRO A 140 31.07 10.48 -14.61
CA PRO A 140 31.42 9.08 -14.77
C PRO A 140 30.58 8.23 -13.81
N TRP A 141 29.77 7.33 -14.35
CA TRP A 141 29.03 6.37 -13.55
C TRP A 141 29.96 5.21 -13.15
N GLY A 142 30.10 4.98 -11.85
CA GLY A 142 30.78 3.79 -11.30
C GLY A 142 29.77 2.78 -10.76
N THR A 143 29.99 1.48 -11.01
CA THR A 143 29.19 0.42 -10.39
C THR A 143 29.55 0.32 -8.90
N LEU A 144 28.62 0.61 -8.00
CA LEU A 144 28.78 0.31 -6.57
C LEU A 144 28.69 -1.22 -6.40
N GLY A 145 29.84 -1.87 -6.23
CA GLY A 145 30.02 -3.30 -6.44
C GLY A 145 29.18 -4.23 -5.55
N MET A 146 28.54 -5.21 -6.18
CA MET A 146 28.85 -6.61 -5.87
C MET A 146 30.10 -6.95 -6.70
N SER A 147 31.23 -7.19 -6.04
CA SER A 147 32.43 -7.65 -6.75
C SER A 147 32.12 -9.01 -7.39
N PRO A 148 32.31 -9.20 -8.70
CA PRO A 148 32.23 -10.53 -9.29
C PRO A 148 33.37 -11.39 -8.70
N PRO A 149 33.14 -12.70 -8.45
CA PRO A 149 34.23 -13.59 -8.06
C PRO A 149 35.30 -13.60 -9.16
N PRO A 150 36.60 -13.76 -8.81
CA PRO A 150 37.68 -13.77 -9.78
C PRO A 150 37.41 -14.83 -10.85
N SER A 151 37.43 -14.41 -12.11
CA SER A 151 37.17 -15.28 -13.25
C SER A 151 38.20 -16.41 -13.31
N LEU A 152 37.73 -17.65 -13.39
CA LEU A 152 38.57 -18.80 -13.72
C LEU A 152 39.26 -18.55 -15.07
N PRO A 153 40.54 -18.94 -15.24
CA PRO A 153 41.24 -18.74 -16.50
C PRO A 153 40.49 -19.47 -17.63
N PRO A 154 40.43 -18.87 -18.84
CA PRO A 154 39.70 -19.45 -19.95
C PRO A 154 40.30 -20.83 -20.30
N LYS A 155 39.42 -21.83 -20.50
CA LYS A 155 39.84 -23.15 -20.99
C LYS A 155 40.58 -22.98 -22.33
N PRO A 156 41.76 -23.59 -22.51
CA PRO A 156 42.49 -23.50 -23.77
C PRO A 156 41.62 -24.05 -24.90
N ARG A 157 41.53 -23.30 -26.01
CA ARG A 157 40.82 -23.71 -27.22
C ARG A 157 41.47 -24.97 -27.79
N PRO A 158 40.71 -25.99 -28.22
CA PRO A 158 41.28 -27.11 -28.95
C PRO A 158 41.88 -26.62 -30.27
N SER A 159 43.13 -26.99 -30.53
CA SER A 159 43.87 -26.63 -31.75
C SER A 159 43.13 -27.12 -33.00
N PRO A 160 43.04 -26.31 -34.07
CA PRO A 160 42.44 -26.75 -35.32
C PRO A 160 43.28 -27.85 -35.98
N VAL A 161 42.64 -28.97 -36.32
CA VAL A 161 43.21 -30.02 -37.17
C VAL A 161 43.35 -29.46 -38.59
N SER A 162 44.59 -29.29 -39.04
CA SER A 162 44.92 -28.94 -40.43
C SER A 162 44.62 -30.14 -41.35
N ARG A 163 43.47 -30.14 -42.01
CA ARG A 163 43.24 -31.01 -43.18
C ARG A 163 44.06 -30.47 -44.35
N ARG A 164 45.17 -31.16 -44.66
CA ARG A 164 45.93 -30.96 -45.90
C ARG A 164 45.07 -31.39 -47.08
N SER A 165 44.79 -30.46 -47.99
CA SER A 165 44.24 -30.77 -49.31
C SER A 165 45.23 -31.64 -50.12
N PRO A 166 44.77 -32.63 -50.89
CA PRO A 166 45.64 -33.46 -51.72
C PRO A 166 46.24 -32.63 -52.87
N ARG A 167 47.55 -32.76 -53.11
CA ARG A 167 48.20 -32.24 -54.32
C ARG A 167 47.77 -33.04 -55.56
N PRO A 168 47.60 -32.39 -56.73
CA PRO A 168 47.34 -33.09 -57.98
C PRO A 168 48.56 -33.91 -58.41
N ARG A 169 48.36 -35.18 -58.79
CA ARG A 169 49.38 -36.00 -59.47
C ARG A 169 49.29 -35.71 -60.98
N THR A 170 50.32 -35.05 -61.49
CA THR A 170 50.71 -35.10 -62.90
C THR A 170 51.51 -36.39 -63.15
N GLY A 171 51.13 -37.17 -64.16
CA GLY A 171 51.95 -38.23 -64.79
C GLY A 171 52.29 -37.79 -66.23
N PRO A 172 53.36 -38.32 -66.86
CA PRO A 172 53.18 -39.42 -67.83
C PRO A 172 54.46 -40.30 -67.99
N PRO A 173 54.57 -41.21 -68.99
CA PRO A 173 53.57 -41.96 -69.74
C PRO A 173 53.33 -43.39 -69.21
#